data_AF-A0A9I9EK24-F1
#
_entry.id   AF-A0A9I9EK24-F1
#
_cell.length_a   1.000
_cell.length_b   1.000
_cell.length_c   1.000
_cell.angle_alpha   90.00
_cell.angle_beta   90.00
_cell.angle_gamma   90.00
#
_symmetry.space_group_name_H-M   'P 1'
#
loop_
_entity.id
_entity.type
_entity.pdbx_description
1 polymer ?
#
loop_
_entity_poly.entity_id
_entity_poly.type
_entity_poly.pdbx_seq_one_letter_code
_entity_poly.pdbx_strand_id
1 'polypeptide(L)'
;MEFPAMCSPRMNMSPENMMGGRSGRSNDGRMGSNGQKRKHSMQQFETYDLIHECMEAATDQLRTIAEWPEKFMSWEDAMAAQVIELIEAIPNLTMAEKSKCVMLVNQKVSLMRSFIKMPDSMKAIYGRILLGGNL
;
A
#
# COMPACT_ATOMS: atom_id res chain seq x y z
N MET A 1 -4.25 26.48 -18.25
CA MET A 1 -2.99 26.17 -17.54
C MET A 1 -2.63 24.76 -17.95
N GLU A 2 -1.72 24.64 -18.94
CA GLU A 2 -1.37 23.41 -19.65
C GLU A 2 -0.15 22.73 -19.01
N PHE A 3 -0.16 21.40 -18.95
CA PHE A 3 0.97 20.59 -18.49
C PHE A 3 1.84 20.17 -19.69
N PRO A 4 3.18 20.27 -19.64
CA PRO A 4 4.01 19.73 -20.72
C PRO A 4 4.17 18.21 -20.57
N ALA A 5 3.82 17.47 -21.63
CA ALA A 5 4.20 16.08 -21.79
C ALA A 5 5.70 15.98 -22.12
N MET A 6 6.49 15.34 -21.25
CA MET A 6 7.88 15.00 -21.58
C MET A 6 7.95 13.58 -22.15
N CYS A 7 7.84 13.49 -23.47
CA CYS A 7 8.41 12.37 -24.21
C CYS A 7 9.93 12.52 -24.20
N SER A 8 10.67 11.51 -23.77
CA SER A 8 12.11 11.41 -24.02
C SER A 8 12.43 10.21 -24.91
N PRO A 9 13.36 10.35 -25.88
CA PRO A 9 13.31 9.60 -27.13
C PRO A 9 14.05 8.26 -27.07
N ARG A 10 13.46 7.30 -27.77
CA ARG A 10 13.97 5.96 -28.09
C ARG A 10 15.35 6.06 -28.78
N MET A 11 16.44 5.84 -28.07
CA MET A 11 17.77 5.73 -28.67
C MET A 11 17.98 4.29 -29.17
N ASN A 12 17.78 4.11 -30.47
CA ASN A 12 18.22 2.96 -31.25
C ASN A 12 19.58 3.32 -31.85
N MET A 13 20.65 2.65 -31.43
CA MET A 13 21.99 2.82 -32.02
C MET A 13 22.57 1.44 -32.31
N SER A 14 22.28 0.96 -33.51
CA SER A 14 23.04 -0.09 -34.20
C SER A 14 24.35 0.51 -34.71
N PRO A 15 25.53 -0.09 -34.46
CA PRO A 15 26.77 0.32 -35.12
C PRO A 15 27.05 -0.62 -36.28
N GLU A 16 26.41 -0.38 -37.43
CA GLU A 16 26.63 -1.18 -38.65
C GLU A 16 27.83 -0.70 -39.48
N ASN A 17 28.61 0.35 -39.21
CA ASN A 17 29.62 0.73 -40.22
C ASN A 17 30.57 1.85 -39.81
N MET A 18 31.74 1.47 -39.27
CA MET A 18 32.98 2.15 -39.65
C MET A 18 34.08 1.10 -39.87
N MET A 19 34.25 0.77 -41.14
CA MET A 19 35.32 -0.04 -41.70
C MET A 19 36.61 0.79 -41.70
N GLY A 20 37.73 0.24 -41.22
CA GLY A 20 39.05 0.83 -41.49
C GLY A 20 40.17 0.42 -40.55
N GLY A 21 40.96 -0.59 -40.96
CA GLY A 21 42.28 -0.83 -40.40
C GLY A 21 42.61 -2.30 -40.12
N ARG A 22 42.91 -3.06 -41.18
CA ARG A 22 43.68 -4.31 -41.03
C ARG A 22 45.05 -3.95 -40.45
N SER A 23 45.41 -4.54 -39.31
CA SER A 23 46.81 -4.71 -38.94
C SER A 23 47.01 -6.10 -38.35
N GLY A 24 47.95 -6.83 -38.93
CA GLY A 24 48.14 -8.25 -38.70
C GLY A 24 49.10 -8.56 -37.56
N ARG A 25 48.92 -9.80 -37.07
CA ARG A 25 49.96 -10.78 -36.72
C ARG A 25 50.53 -10.77 -35.29
N SER A 26 50.39 -11.95 -34.66
CA SER A 26 51.23 -12.55 -33.61
C SER A 26 51.07 -11.93 -32.20
N ASN A 27 51.04 -12.67 -31.08
CA ASN A 27 51.63 -13.96 -30.77
C ASN A 27 50.84 -14.66 -29.65
N ASP A 28 50.93 -15.99 -29.63
CA ASP A 28 50.46 -16.87 -28.56
C ASP A 28 51.20 -16.56 -27.25
N GLY A 29 50.45 -16.51 -26.16
CA GLY A 29 50.92 -16.06 -24.86
C GLY A 29 49.93 -16.44 -23.76
N ARG A 30 49.63 -17.73 -23.64
CA ARG A 30 49.01 -18.28 -22.43
C ARG A 30 49.90 -17.99 -21.22
N MET A 31 49.43 -17.16 -20.31
CA MET A 31 49.86 -17.16 -18.91
C MET A 31 48.61 -17.04 -18.03
N GLY A 32 48.43 -18.03 -17.15
CA GLY A 32 47.16 -18.38 -16.53
C GLY A 32 46.48 -17.26 -15.74
N SER A 33 45.22 -17.00 -16.10
CA SER A 33 44.24 -16.44 -15.17
C SER A 33 44.00 -17.49 -14.08
N ASN A 34 44.48 -17.20 -12.87
CA ASN A 34 44.07 -17.93 -11.68
C ASN A 34 42.55 -17.82 -11.59
N GLY A 35 41.89 -18.97 -11.78
CA GLY A 35 40.44 -19.07 -11.74
C GLY A 35 39.94 -18.57 -10.40
N GLN A 36 39.29 -17.41 -10.40
CA GLN A 36 38.44 -16.91 -9.34
C GLN A 36 37.19 -17.81 -9.27
N LYS A 37 37.40 -19.06 -8.84
CA LYS A 37 36.36 -20.06 -8.66
C LYS A 37 35.73 -19.83 -7.28
N ARG A 38 34.42 -19.56 -7.33
CA ARG A 38 33.42 -19.58 -6.24
C ARG A 38 33.29 -18.29 -5.42
N LYS A 39 32.54 -17.33 -5.97
CA LYS A 39 31.62 -16.48 -5.18
C LYS A 39 30.16 -16.51 -5.68
N HIS A 40 29.85 -17.39 -6.63
CA HIS A 40 28.52 -17.48 -7.22
C HIS A 40 27.49 -18.15 -6.28
N SER A 41 27.93 -19.05 -5.40
CA SER A 41 27.03 -19.77 -4.47
C SER A 41 26.61 -18.93 -3.27
N MET A 42 27.51 -18.11 -2.75
CA MET A 42 27.26 -17.24 -1.58
C MET A 42 26.32 -16.09 -1.95
N GLN A 43 26.50 -15.51 -3.14
CA GLN A 43 25.60 -14.50 -3.67
C GLN A 43 24.19 -15.04 -3.94
N GLN A 44 24.04 -16.30 -4.37
CA GLN A 44 22.73 -16.94 -4.53
C GLN A 44 22.03 -17.20 -3.19
N PHE A 45 22.79 -17.55 -2.15
CA PHE A 45 22.26 -17.74 -0.80
C PHE A 45 21.82 -16.40 -0.17
N GLU A 46 22.68 -15.38 -0.24
CA GLU A 46 22.34 -14.01 0.21
C GLU A 46 21.13 -13.43 -0.57
N THR A 47 21.03 -13.73 -1.87
CA THR A 47 19.88 -13.31 -2.69
C THR A 47 18.60 -14.05 -2.29
N TYR A 48 18.70 -15.35 -1.99
CA TYR A 48 17.57 -16.14 -1.51
C TYR A 48 17.07 -15.64 -0.15
N ASP A 49 17.98 -15.40 0.80
CA ASP A 49 17.65 -14.88 2.13
C ASP A 49 16.97 -13.51 2.03
N LEU A 50 17.52 -12.61 1.20
CA LEU A 50 16.92 -11.30 0.97
C LEU A 50 15.52 -11.39 0.34
N ILE A 51 15.33 -12.30 -0.62
CA ILE A 51 14.00 -12.54 -1.23
C ILE A 51 13.03 -13.07 -0.17
N HIS A 52 13.46 -14.04 0.64
CA HIS A 52 12.65 -14.61 1.70
C HIS A 52 12.23 -13.56 2.72
N GLU A 53 13.18 -12.76 3.24
CA GLU A 53 12.91 -11.65 4.16
C GLU A 53 11.96 -10.62 3.54
N CYS A 54 12.15 -10.28 2.26
CA CYS A 54 11.25 -9.36 1.55
C CYS A 54 9.83 -9.93 1.41
N MET A 55 9.68 -11.23 1.15
CA MET A 55 8.38 -11.90 1.08
C MET A 55 7.70 -11.98 2.44
N GLU A 56 8.45 -12.26 3.49
CA GLU A 56 7.95 -12.26 4.87
C GLU A 56 7.47 -10.86 5.27
N ALA A 57 8.28 -9.84 5.03
CA ALA A 57 7.91 -8.44 5.27
C ALA A 57 6.67 -8.01 4.47
N ALA A 58 6.59 -8.37 3.18
CA ALA A 58 5.41 -8.10 2.36
C ALA A 58 4.17 -8.83 2.88
N THR A 59 4.33 -10.07 3.35
CA THR A 59 3.23 -10.87 3.93
C THR A 59 2.72 -10.26 5.23
N ASP A 60 3.62 -9.81 6.11
CA ASP A 60 3.24 -9.13 7.35
C ASP A 60 2.57 -7.77 7.11
N GLN A 61 3.02 -7.02 6.09
CA GLN A 61 2.34 -5.82 5.64
C GLN A 61 0.93 -6.12 5.13
N LEU A 62 0.77 -7.15 4.29
CA LEU A 62 -0.53 -7.58 3.79
C LEU A 62 -1.45 -8.07 4.91
N ARG A 63 -0.92 -8.80 5.90
CA ARG A 63 -1.67 -9.20 7.11
C ARG A 63 -2.14 -7.97 7.87
N THR A 64 -1.26 -6.99 8.06
CA THR A 64 -1.61 -5.73 8.74
C THR A 64 -2.74 -4.99 8.02
N ILE A 65 -2.68 -4.92 6.69
CA ILE A 65 -3.74 -4.30 5.86
C ILE A 65 -5.05 -5.09 5.97
N ALA A 66 -4.98 -6.42 5.95
CA ALA A 66 -6.16 -7.29 6.07
C ALA A 66 -6.85 -7.13 7.43
N GLU A 67 -6.11 -6.80 8.49
CA GLU A 67 -6.65 -6.55 9.84
C GLU A 67 -7.21 -5.13 10.03
N TRP A 68 -6.93 -4.18 9.11
CA TRP A 68 -7.38 -2.79 9.26
C TRP A 68 -8.90 -2.63 9.48
N PRO A 69 -9.79 -3.35 8.76
CA PRO A 69 -11.23 -3.22 9.00
C PRO A 69 -11.63 -3.61 10.43
N GLU A 70 -11.01 -4.65 11.00
CA GLU A 70 -11.30 -5.10 12.36
C GLU A 70 -10.75 -4.12 13.41
N LYS A 71 -9.52 -3.66 13.24
CA LYS A 71 -8.92 -2.62 14.09
C LYS A 71 -9.69 -1.30 14.02
N PHE A 72 -10.23 -0.96 12.85
CA PHE A 72 -11.06 0.23 12.70
C PHE A 72 -12.38 0.08 13.47
N MET A 73 -13.02 -1.09 13.38
CA MET A 73 -14.25 -1.39 14.12
C MET A 73 -14.05 -1.32 15.65
N SER A 74 -12.90 -1.77 16.17
CA SER A 74 -12.61 -1.65 17.62
C SER A 74 -12.32 -0.21 18.05
N TRP A 75 -11.72 0.61 17.19
CA TRP A 75 -11.55 2.04 17.45
C TRP A 75 -12.88 2.79 17.49
N GLU A 76 -13.83 2.46 16.60
CA GLU A 76 -15.18 3.02 16.63
C GLU A 76 -15.88 2.77 17.98
N ASP A 77 -15.77 1.55 18.52
CA ASP A 77 -16.36 1.19 19.82
C ASP A 77 -15.71 1.97 20.97
N ALA A 78 -14.37 2.10 20.95
CA ALA A 78 -13.64 2.89 21.94
C ALA A 78 -13.96 4.38 21.86
N MET A 79 -14.17 4.92 20.66
CA MET A 79 -14.58 6.30 20.46
C MET A 79 -16.02 6.54 20.93
N ALA A 80 -16.93 5.61 20.63
CA ALA A 80 -18.31 5.65 21.10
C ALA A 80 -18.37 5.66 22.63
N ALA A 81 -17.59 4.82 23.30
CA ALA A 81 -17.50 4.78 24.75
C ALA A 81 -17.03 6.12 25.34
N GLN A 82 -15.99 6.73 24.77
CA GLN A 82 -15.50 8.06 25.19
C GLN A 82 -16.56 9.14 25.01
N VAL A 83 -17.29 9.13 23.89
CA VAL A 83 -18.37 10.11 23.65
C VAL A 83 -19.51 9.92 24.64
N ILE A 84 -19.86 8.67 24.98
CA ILE A 84 -20.89 8.35 25.99
C ILE A 84 -20.44 8.87 27.36
N GLU A 85 -19.20 8.62 27.76
CA GLU A 85 -18.62 9.13 29.02
C GLU A 85 -18.69 10.66 29.09
N LEU A 86 -18.36 11.35 27.99
CA LEU A 86 -18.51 12.81 27.89
C LEU A 86 -19.97 13.25 28.04
N ILE A 87 -20.93 12.56 27.40
CA ILE A 87 -22.36 12.85 27.52
C ILE A 87 -22.83 12.69 28.98
N GLU A 88 -22.37 11.65 29.67
CA GLU A 88 -22.67 11.42 31.08
C GLU A 88 -22.10 12.52 31.98
N ALA A 89 -20.91 13.01 31.68
CA ALA A 89 -20.24 14.08 32.42
C ALA A 89 -20.90 15.46 32.25
N ILE A 90 -21.73 15.68 31.22
CA ILE A 90 -22.40 16.98 31.02
C ILE A 90 -23.45 17.19 32.13
N PRO A 91 -23.30 18.23 32.98
CA PRO A 91 -24.17 18.40 34.15
C PRO A 91 -25.58 18.92 33.79
N ASN A 92 -25.72 19.64 32.68
CA ASN A 92 -26.95 20.36 32.32
C ASN A 92 -27.90 19.57 31.41
N LEU A 93 -27.59 18.31 31.11
CA LEU A 93 -28.48 17.44 30.35
C LEU A 93 -29.29 16.57 31.30
N THR A 94 -30.60 16.52 31.08
CA THR A 94 -31.47 15.52 31.71
C THR A 94 -31.08 14.12 31.24
N MET A 95 -31.43 13.10 32.02
CA MET A 95 -31.19 11.70 31.61
C MET A 95 -31.87 11.37 30.28
N ALA A 96 -33.05 11.96 30.00
CA ALA A 96 -33.73 11.75 28.73
C ALA A 96 -32.95 12.34 27.54
N GLU A 97 -32.35 13.51 27.71
CA GLU A 97 -31.48 14.12 26.68
C GLU A 97 -30.21 13.31 26.49
N LYS A 98 -29.56 12.90 27.59
CA LYS A 98 -28.38 12.01 27.55
C LYS A 98 -28.69 10.72 26.80
N SER A 99 -29.79 10.04 27.12
CA SER A 99 -30.22 8.83 26.43
C SER A 99 -30.46 9.05 24.93
N LYS A 100 -31.05 10.18 24.54
CA LYS A 100 -31.21 10.54 23.11
C LYS A 100 -29.86 10.71 22.41
N CYS A 101 -28.90 11.36 23.05
CA CYS A 101 -27.55 11.51 22.51
C CYS A 101 -26.85 10.16 22.36
N VAL A 102 -26.90 9.30 23.38
CA VAL A 102 -26.32 7.94 23.33
C VAL A 102 -26.96 7.10 22.22
N MET A 103 -28.28 7.16 22.07
CA MET A 103 -28.99 6.48 20.97
C MET A 103 -28.47 6.95 19.60
N LEU A 104 -28.27 8.26 19.41
CA LEU A 104 -27.77 8.82 18.16
C LEU A 104 -26.32 8.39 17.88
N VAL A 105 -25.45 8.38 18.90
CA VAL A 105 -24.08 7.87 18.78
C VAL A 105 -24.09 6.42 18.31
N ASN A 106 -24.87 5.56 18.97
CA ASN A 106 -24.97 4.14 18.61
C ASN A 106 -25.50 3.94 17.19
N GLN A 107 -26.50 4.72 16.77
CA GLN A 107 -27.02 4.67 15.40
C GLN A 107 -25.95 5.06 14.37
N LYS A 108 -25.17 6.12 14.63
CA LYS A 108 -24.11 6.58 13.72
C LYS A 108 -22.95 5.58 13.62
N VAL A 109 -22.53 5.00 14.75
CA VAL A 109 -21.50 3.94 14.76
C VAL A 109 -21.98 2.71 14.00
N SER A 110 -23.23 2.29 14.22
CA SER A 110 -23.84 1.17 13.47
C SER A 110 -23.89 1.43 11.97
N LEU A 111 -24.24 2.66 11.58
CA LEU A 111 -24.25 3.11 10.18
C LEU A 111 -22.85 3.04 9.55
N MET A 112 -21.82 3.55 10.24
CA MET A 112 -20.43 3.52 9.78
C MET A 112 -19.93 2.09 9.60
N ARG A 113 -20.17 1.21 10.58
CA ARG A 113 -19.82 -0.20 10.51
C ARG A 113 -20.49 -0.91 9.33
N SER A 114 -21.75 -0.59 9.07
CA SER A 114 -22.50 -1.14 7.92
C SER A 114 -21.94 -0.64 6.59
N PHE A 115 -21.55 0.63 6.51
CA PHE A 115 -20.94 1.22 5.33
C PHE A 115 -19.59 0.57 4.99
N ILE A 116 -18.73 0.32 5.99
CA ILE A 116 -17.42 -0.31 5.78
C ILE A 116 -17.55 -1.73 5.21
N LYS A 117 -18.48 -2.52 5.74
CA LYS A 117 -18.75 -3.90 5.32
C LYS A 117 -19.43 -4.03 3.95
N MET A 118 -19.95 -2.92 3.42
CA MET A 118 -20.64 -2.90 2.14
C MET A 118 -19.65 -3.07 0.96
N PRO A 119 -20.03 -3.76 -0.13
CA PRO A 119 -19.21 -3.79 -1.35
C PRO A 119 -19.03 -2.40 -1.93
N ASP A 120 -17.86 -2.12 -2.51
CA ASP A 120 -17.53 -0.78 -3.04
C ASP A 120 -18.49 -0.32 -4.15
N SER A 121 -19.03 -1.26 -4.94
CA SER A 121 -20.06 -0.98 -5.95
C SER A 121 -21.33 -0.39 -5.36
N MET A 122 -21.69 -0.76 -4.13
CA MET A 122 -22.84 -0.22 -3.41
C MET A 122 -22.48 1.03 -2.60
N LYS A 123 -21.27 1.13 -2.04
CA LYS A 123 -20.82 2.29 -1.24
C LYS A 123 -21.00 3.61 -2.00
N ALA A 124 -20.68 3.64 -3.30
CA ALA A 124 -20.82 4.86 -4.11
C ALA A 124 -22.28 5.33 -4.24
N ILE A 125 -23.21 4.40 -4.46
CA ILE A 125 -24.65 4.71 -4.54
C ILE A 125 -25.19 5.07 -3.16
N TYR A 126 -24.84 4.28 -2.14
CA TYR A 126 -25.26 4.50 -0.77
C TYR A 126 -24.80 5.85 -0.22
N GLY A 127 -23.54 6.23 -0.48
CA GLY A 127 -23.00 7.53 -0.10
C GLY A 127 -23.76 8.69 -0.75
N ARG A 128 -24.14 8.56 -2.02
CA ARG A 128 -24.99 9.55 -2.70
C ARG A 128 -26.35 9.68 -2.01
N ILE A 129 -27.02 8.56 -1.72
CA ILE A 129 -28.32 8.56 -1.01
C ILE A 129 -28.19 9.20 0.38
N LEU A 130 -27.16 8.82 1.14
CA LEU A 130 -26.94 9.32 2.51
C LEU A 130 -26.67 10.83 2.54
N LEU A 131 -26.03 11.38 1.51
CA LEU A 131 -25.72 12.80 1.36
C LEU A 131 -26.84 13.60 0.67
N GLY A 132 -27.96 12.95 0.30
CA GLY A 132 -29.07 13.59 -0.39
C GLY A 132 -28.82 13.89 -1.89
N GLY A 133 -27.86 13.21 -2.51
CA GLY A 133 -27.62 13.28 -3.95
C GLY A 133 -28.64 12.46 -4.73
N ASN A 134 -29.20 13.04 -5.80
CA ASN A 134 -30.11 12.35 -6.71
C ASN A 134 -29.41 11.15 -7.41
N LEU A 135 -30.16 10.05 -7.60
CA LEU A 135 -29.72 8.81 -8.26
C LEU A 135 -29.46 8.99 -9.76
#